data_AF-N9S834-F1
#
_entry.id   AF-N9S834-F1
#
_cell.length_a   1.000
_cell.length_b   1.000
_cell.length_c   1.000
_cell.angle_alpha   90.00
_cell.angle_beta   90.00
_cell.angle_gamma   90.00
#
_symmetry.space_group_name_H-M   'P 1'
#
loop_
_entity.id
_entity.type
_entity.pdbx_description
1 polymer ?
#
loop_
_entity_poly.entity_id
_entity_poly.type
_entity_poly.pdbx_seq_one_letter_code
_entity_poly.pdbx_strand_id
1 'polypeptide(L)'
;MRAERYEKRTEKLRESYRNTNQIYPDAADLKLELSLNDGGNEIIDLRQLERFLSNFQNSLPTVFWYRTQVVYRFYRIVRDDVQQRYVIHFYLSFNRSLYSDPLGYCNEIREHWMRATGYLGTCVYPEMHHQLSDADAQNALRIDRIMQEEAGCPLGALNSMPENQTGQFGLPSRICIYPKGFKWFDGAPVRR
;
A
#
# COMPACT_ATOMS: atom_id res chain seq x y z
N MET A 1 4.68 7.19 -25.84
CA MET A 1 4.83 8.22 -24.77
C MET A 1 4.25 7.85 -23.40
N ARG A 2 2.99 7.38 -23.24
CA ARG A 2 2.44 7.04 -21.89
C ARG A 2 3.05 5.77 -21.28
N ALA A 3 3.23 4.71 -22.08
CA ALA A 3 3.87 3.47 -21.63
C ALA A 3 5.34 3.70 -21.20
N GLU A 4 6.12 4.40 -22.03
CA GLU A 4 7.51 4.74 -21.74
C GLU A 4 7.68 5.57 -20.45
N ARG A 5 6.79 6.54 -20.19
CA ARG A 5 6.81 7.32 -18.93
C ARG A 5 6.48 6.46 -17.72
N TYR A 6 5.60 5.48 -17.90
CA TYR A 6 5.20 4.56 -16.84
C TYR A 6 6.34 3.58 -16.51
N GLU A 7 6.96 2.97 -17.51
CA GLU A 7 8.11 2.08 -17.35
C GLU A 7 9.29 2.80 -16.67
N LYS A 8 9.63 4.00 -17.16
CA LYS A 8 10.66 4.85 -16.52
C LYS A 8 10.37 5.14 -15.05
N ARG A 9 9.08 5.32 -14.69
CA ARG A 9 8.69 5.57 -13.29
C ARG A 9 8.83 4.31 -12.44
N THR A 10 8.39 3.16 -12.94
CA THR A 10 8.52 1.88 -12.25
C THR A 10 9.99 1.54 -12.03
N GLU A 11 10.83 1.68 -13.07
CA GLU A 11 12.26 1.39 -12.95
C GLU A 11 12.95 2.35 -11.97
N LYS A 12 12.63 3.65 -12.01
CA LYS A 12 13.15 4.61 -11.02
C LYS A 12 12.83 4.21 -9.58
N LEU A 13 11.62 3.69 -9.32
CA LEU A 13 11.26 3.21 -7.98
C LEU A 13 11.99 1.90 -7.62
N ARG A 14 12.22 1.00 -8.59
CA ARG A 14 13.01 -0.22 -8.38
C ARG A 14 14.46 0.13 -8.03
N GLU A 15 15.09 1.01 -8.80
CA GLU A 15 16.44 1.50 -8.51
C GLU A 15 16.50 2.20 -7.15
N SER A 16 15.53 3.05 -6.83
CA SER A 16 15.47 3.72 -5.52
C SER A 16 15.37 2.72 -4.36
N TYR A 17 14.59 1.65 -4.53
CA TYR A 17 14.47 0.60 -3.53
C TYR A 17 15.78 -0.21 -3.42
N ARG A 18 16.36 -0.64 -4.56
CA ARG A 18 17.64 -1.36 -4.62
C ARG A 18 18.76 -0.58 -3.94
N ASN A 19 18.86 0.73 -4.19
CA ASN A 19 19.84 1.59 -3.54
C ASN A 19 19.62 1.68 -2.02
N THR A 20 18.36 1.71 -1.58
CA THR A 20 18.05 1.68 -0.13
C THR A 20 18.46 0.35 0.49
N ASN A 21 18.20 -0.77 -0.19
CA ASN A 21 18.57 -2.10 0.26
C ASN A 21 20.09 -2.34 0.24
N GLN A 22 20.86 -1.63 -0.59
CA GLN A 22 22.34 -1.64 -0.52
C GLN A 22 22.86 -0.96 0.75
N ILE A 23 22.17 0.08 1.24
CA ILE A 23 22.54 0.80 2.48
C ILE A 23 22.06 0.03 3.72
N TYR A 24 20.87 -0.55 3.63
CA TYR A 24 20.22 -1.33 4.68
C TYR A 24 19.99 -2.76 4.19
N PRO A 25 21.03 -3.62 4.23
CA PRO A 25 20.86 -5.02 3.84
C PRO A 25 19.84 -5.70 4.75
N ASP A 26 19.10 -6.65 4.18
CA ASP A 26 18.07 -7.44 4.87
C ASP A 26 16.96 -6.59 5.52
N ALA A 27 16.62 -5.46 4.90
CA ALA A 27 15.52 -4.63 5.36
C ALA A 27 14.25 -5.46 5.55
N ALA A 28 13.62 -5.36 6.73
CA ALA A 28 12.40 -6.08 7.02
C ALA A 28 11.23 -5.34 6.38
N ASP A 29 10.49 -6.02 5.50
CA ASP A 29 9.33 -5.45 4.83
C ASP A 29 8.04 -5.75 5.61
N LEU A 30 7.16 -4.76 5.68
CA LEU A 30 5.82 -4.87 6.25
C LEU A 30 4.80 -4.41 5.21
N LYS A 31 3.87 -5.30 4.83
CA LYS A 31 2.74 -5.00 3.96
C LYS A 31 1.48 -4.74 4.78
N LEU A 32 0.78 -3.67 4.41
CA LEU A 32 -0.50 -3.25 4.98
C LEU A 32 -1.52 -3.04 3.86
N GLU A 33 -2.77 -3.37 4.13
CA GLU A 33 -3.90 -3.08 3.26
C GLU A 33 -4.81 -2.06 3.93
N LEU A 34 -4.83 -0.85 3.39
CA LEU A 34 -5.67 0.24 3.88
C LEU A 34 -6.89 0.35 2.98
N SER A 35 -8.08 0.30 3.56
CA SER A 35 -9.34 0.53 2.85
C SER A 35 -10.29 1.34 3.74
N LEU A 36 -11.50 1.59 3.25
CA LEU A 36 -12.56 2.16 4.09
C LEU A 36 -13.57 1.06 4.41
N ASN A 37 -14.34 1.25 5.48
CA ASN A 37 -15.52 0.46 5.76
C ASN A 37 -16.62 0.70 4.69
N ASP A 38 -17.69 -0.09 4.73
CA ASP A 38 -18.76 -0.05 3.72
C ASP A 38 -19.34 1.36 3.54
N GLY A 39 -19.64 2.06 4.63
CA GLY A 39 -20.14 3.44 4.59
C GLY A 39 -19.13 4.44 3.98
N GLY A 40 -17.83 4.24 4.18
CA GLY A 40 -16.80 5.06 3.55
C GLY A 40 -16.61 4.76 2.06
N ASN A 41 -16.69 3.49 1.66
CA ASN A 41 -16.50 3.08 0.26
C ASN A 41 -17.59 3.62 -0.67
N GLU A 42 -18.83 3.76 -0.20
CA GLU A 42 -19.95 4.26 -1.01
C GLU A 42 -19.85 5.76 -1.32
N ILE A 43 -19.17 6.54 -0.47
CA ILE A 43 -19.21 8.01 -0.49
C ILE A 43 -17.90 8.60 -1.07
N ILE A 44 -16.83 7.82 -1.09
CA ILE A 44 -15.49 8.32 -1.42
C ILE A 44 -15.26 8.45 -2.93
N ASP A 45 -14.70 9.59 -3.35
CA ASP A 45 -14.07 9.74 -4.66
C ASP A 45 -12.53 9.62 -4.57
N LEU A 46 -11.86 9.48 -5.71
CA LEU A 46 -10.39 9.37 -5.76
C LEU A 46 -9.64 10.57 -5.17
N ARG A 47 -10.20 11.78 -5.21
CA ARG A 47 -9.55 12.98 -4.64
C ARG A 47 -9.64 12.97 -3.13
N GLN A 48 -10.77 12.54 -2.57
CA GLN A 48 -10.93 12.35 -1.14
C GLN A 48 -10.02 11.25 -0.62
N LEU A 49 -9.91 10.12 -1.34
CA LEU A 49 -8.95 9.07 -1.03
C LEU A 49 -7.50 9.59 -1.04
N GLU A 50 -7.12 10.38 -2.06
CA GLU A 50 -5.80 11.00 -2.13
C GLU A 50 -5.55 11.92 -0.93
N ARG A 51 -6.55 12.67 -0.48
CA ARG A 51 -6.46 13.53 0.70
C ARG A 51 -6.26 12.71 1.97
N PHE A 52 -7.02 11.63 2.17
CA PHE A 52 -6.84 10.73 3.30
C PHE A 52 -5.47 10.07 3.31
N LEU A 53 -5.03 9.54 2.17
CA LEU A 53 -3.70 8.97 2.02
C LEU A 53 -2.60 10.01 2.27
N SER A 54 -2.80 11.26 1.85
CA SER A 54 -1.86 12.35 2.13
C SER A 54 -1.81 12.70 3.62
N ASN A 55 -2.97 12.82 4.27
CA ASN A 55 -3.05 13.07 5.71
C ASN A 55 -2.38 11.96 6.51
N PHE A 56 -2.64 10.70 6.13
CA PHE A 56 -2.03 9.53 6.72
C PHE A 56 -0.51 9.56 6.59
N GLN A 57 0.01 9.73 5.37
CA GLN A 57 1.46 9.84 5.13
C GLN A 57 2.11 10.98 5.91
N ASN A 58 1.43 12.13 6.06
CA ASN A 58 1.94 13.26 6.84
C ASN A 58 1.92 13.01 8.35
N SER A 59 1.07 12.10 8.82
CA SER A 59 1.00 11.73 10.24
C SER A 59 2.12 10.78 10.66
N LEU A 60 2.62 9.93 9.76
CA LEU A 60 3.64 8.92 10.10
C LEU A 60 4.97 9.53 10.58
N PRO A 61 5.54 10.58 9.95
CA PRO A 61 6.74 11.25 10.44
C PRO A 61 6.64 11.84 11.85
N THR A 62 5.44 12.03 12.39
CA THR A 62 5.29 12.50 13.78
C THR A 62 5.67 11.42 14.80
N VAL A 63 5.65 10.15 14.38
CA VAL A 63 5.94 9.00 15.24
C VAL A 63 7.45 8.75 15.30
N PHE A 64 7.94 8.40 16.49
CA PHE A 64 9.37 8.20 16.71
C PHE A 64 9.92 7.02 15.90
N TRP A 65 9.32 5.83 16.03
CA TRP A 65 9.80 4.63 15.34
C TRP A 65 9.82 4.81 13.82
N TYR A 66 8.86 5.55 13.25
CA TYR A 66 8.81 5.79 11.81
C TYR A 66 10.06 6.51 11.32
N ARG A 67 10.46 7.58 12.02
CA ARG A 67 11.65 8.37 11.67
C ARG A 67 12.95 7.62 11.86
N THR A 68 13.02 6.76 12.87
CA THR A 68 14.29 6.12 13.25
C THR A 68 14.48 4.76 12.59
N GLN A 69 13.41 4.03 12.32
CA GLN A 69 13.46 2.61 11.94
C GLN A 69 13.05 2.38 10.48
N VAL A 70 12.12 3.15 9.93
CA VAL A 70 11.71 3.00 8.53
C VAL A 70 12.77 3.61 7.62
N VAL A 71 13.13 2.87 6.57
CA VAL A 71 14.13 3.25 5.58
C VAL A 71 13.51 3.50 4.20
N TYR A 72 12.38 2.86 3.91
CA TYR A 72 11.67 3.03 2.64
C TYR A 72 10.16 2.96 2.85
N ARG A 73 9.43 3.73 2.04
CA ARG A 73 7.98 3.62 1.90
C ARG A 73 7.59 3.42 0.45
N PHE A 74 6.58 2.61 0.21
CA PHE A 74 5.97 2.42 -1.09
C PHE A 74 4.47 2.20 -0.94
N TYR A 75 3.68 2.69 -1.89
CA TYR A 75 2.27 2.35 -1.93
C TYR A 75 1.78 2.17 -3.36
N ARG A 76 0.72 1.37 -3.50
CA ARG A 76 -0.06 1.21 -4.72
C ARG A 76 -1.54 1.19 -4.36
N ILE A 77 -2.35 1.83 -5.20
CA ILE A 77 -3.80 1.87 -5.09
C ILE A 77 -4.37 0.95 -6.15
N VAL A 78 -5.24 0.05 -5.73
CA VAL A 78 -5.92 -0.93 -6.56
C VAL A 78 -7.43 -0.74 -6.39
N ARG A 79 -8.18 -0.92 -7.47
CA ARG A 79 -9.65 -0.97 -7.41
C ARG A 79 -10.07 -2.43 -7.30
N ASP A 80 -10.81 -2.73 -6.25
CA ASP A 80 -11.55 -3.97 -6.09
C ASP A 80 -12.92 -3.77 -6.75
N ASP A 81 -13.10 -4.37 -7.92
CA ASP A 81 -14.31 -4.24 -8.73
C ASP A 81 -15.46 -5.11 -8.25
N VAL A 82 -15.20 -6.15 -7.45
CA VAL A 82 -16.26 -6.97 -6.85
C VAL A 82 -16.93 -6.20 -5.73
N GLN A 83 -16.14 -5.55 -4.87
CA GLN A 83 -16.66 -4.77 -3.75
C GLN A 83 -16.80 -3.27 -4.07
N GLN A 84 -16.46 -2.86 -5.30
CA GLN A 84 -16.50 -1.46 -5.76
C GLN A 84 -15.75 -0.49 -4.85
N ARG A 85 -14.62 -0.92 -4.30
CA ARG A 85 -13.82 -0.13 -3.35
C ARG A 85 -12.39 0.09 -3.83
N TYR A 86 -11.70 1.02 -3.19
CA TYR A 86 -10.27 1.23 -3.37
C TYR A 86 -9.51 0.63 -2.19
N VAL A 87 -8.47 -0.13 -2.51
CA VAL A 87 -7.53 -0.68 -1.52
C VAL A 87 -6.16 -0.09 -1.79
N ILE A 88 -5.49 0.35 -0.73
CA ILE A 88 -4.13 0.88 -0.78
C ILE A 88 -3.21 -0.18 -0.18
N HIS A 89 -2.38 -0.80 -1.02
CA HIS A 89 -1.30 -1.67 -0.58
C HIS A 89 -0.14 -0.76 -0.19
N PHE A 90 0.11 -0.68 1.11
CA PHE A 90 1.09 0.19 1.72
C PHE A 90 2.23 -0.64 2.29
N TYR A 91 3.46 -0.29 1.93
CA TYR A 91 4.66 -1.05 2.25
C TYR A 91 5.63 -0.14 3.00
N LEU A 92 6.16 -0.67 4.10
CA LEU A 92 7.24 -0.07 4.86
C LEU A 92 8.40 -1.04 4.95
N SER A 93 9.60 -0.56 4.64
CA SER A 93 10.84 -1.31 4.84
C SER A 93 11.58 -0.72 6.02
N PHE A 94 12.03 -1.59 6.93
CA PHE A 94 12.66 -1.22 8.18
C PHE A 94 14.13 -1.59 8.20
N ASN A 95 14.93 -0.78 8.87
CA ASN A 95 16.27 -1.20 9.27
C ASN A 95 16.16 -2.41 10.20
N ARG A 96 16.66 -3.56 9.75
CA ARG A 96 16.54 -4.85 10.43
C ARG A 96 17.02 -4.79 11.89
N SER A 97 18.11 -4.08 12.15
CA SER A 97 18.69 -3.96 13.49
C SER A 97 17.82 -3.19 14.49
N LEU A 98 16.83 -2.45 14.01
CA LEU A 98 15.89 -1.67 14.84
C LEU A 98 14.45 -2.18 14.75
N TYR A 99 14.22 -3.23 13.96
CA TYR A 99 12.90 -3.84 13.78
C TYR A 99 12.62 -4.79 14.96
N SER A 100 11.55 -4.52 15.70
CA SER A 100 11.31 -5.17 17.00
C SER A 100 10.02 -5.98 17.04
N ASP A 101 8.87 -5.38 16.71
CA ASP A 101 7.58 -6.05 16.76
C ASP A 101 6.64 -5.59 15.63
N PRO A 102 6.34 -6.46 14.64
CA PRO A 102 5.39 -6.17 13.58
C PRO A 102 4.01 -5.74 14.10
N LEU A 103 3.48 -6.39 15.14
CA LEU A 103 2.13 -6.16 15.66
C LEU A 103 1.98 -4.77 16.27
N GLY A 104 3.00 -4.30 16.98
CA GLY A 104 3.08 -2.94 17.50
C GLY A 104 2.96 -1.88 16.41
N TYR A 105 3.81 -1.98 15.36
CA TYR A 105 3.77 -1.03 14.24
C TYR A 105 2.41 -1.06 13.53
N CYS A 106 1.89 -2.26 13.29
CA CYS A 106 0.59 -2.49 12.69
C CYS A 106 -0.51 -1.72 13.43
N ASN A 107 -0.66 -1.93 14.74
CA ASN A 107 -1.68 -1.25 15.54
C ASN A 107 -1.59 0.27 15.49
N GLU A 108 -0.38 0.82 15.59
CA GLU A 108 -0.19 2.27 15.48
C GLU A 108 -0.56 2.78 14.09
N ILE A 109 -0.12 2.09 13.03
CA ILE A 109 -0.46 2.46 11.64
C ILE A 109 -1.97 2.46 11.42
N ARG A 110 -2.69 1.45 11.94
CA ARG A 110 -4.15 1.40 11.91
C ARG A 110 -4.78 2.62 12.57
N GLU A 111 -4.32 3.00 13.76
CA GLU A 111 -4.82 4.21 14.45
C GLU A 111 -4.58 5.48 13.63
N HIS A 112 -3.42 5.60 12.99
CA HIS A 112 -3.10 6.71 12.10
C HIS A 112 -4.02 6.75 10.87
N TRP A 113 -4.32 5.59 10.27
CA TRP A 113 -5.24 5.49 9.14
C TRP A 113 -6.69 5.84 9.54
N MET A 114 -7.16 5.30 10.67
CA MET A 114 -8.48 5.61 11.22
C MET A 114 -8.61 7.12 11.47
N ARG A 115 -7.63 7.76 12.10
CA ARG A 115 -7.67 9.22 12.33
C ARG A 115 -7.64 10.02 11.04
N ALA A 116 -6.82 9.63 10.07
CA ALA A 116 -6.72 10.32 8.79
C ALA A 116 -8.01 10.30 7.95
N THR A 117 -8.86 9.29 8.19
CA THR A 117 -10.13 9.03 7.49
C THR A 117 -11.37 9.41 8.30
N GLY A 118 -11.22 10.02 9.48
CA GLY A 118 -12.37 10.32 10.36
C GLY A 118 -13.05 9.07 10.90
N TYR A 119 -12.28 8.03 11.20
CA TYR A 119 -12.69 6.72 11.71
C TYR A 119 -13.49 5.85 10.73
N LEU A 120 -13.38 6.13 9.43
CA LEU A 120 -13.94 5.28 8.37
C LEU A 120 -12.95 4.22 7.86
N GLY A 121 -11.67 4.38 8.18
CA GLY A 121 -10.59 3.53 7.66
C GLY A 121 -10.51 2.17 8.34
N THR A 122 -10.24 1.15 7.54
CA THR A 122 -9.87 -0.21 7.97
C THR A 122 -8.45 -0.51 7.52
N CYS A 123 -7.70 -1.25 8.34
CA CYS A 123 -6.31 -1.62 8.08
C CYS A 123 -6.13 -3.11 8.36
N VAL A 124 -5.61 -3.84 7.38
CA VAL A 124 -5.46 -5.29 7.40
C VAL A 124 -3.99 -5.67 7.14
N TYR A 125 -3.53 -6.75 7.78
CA TYR A 125 -2.15 -7.24 7.67
C TYR A 125 -2.15 -8.66 7.10
N PRO A 126 -1.93 -8.82 5.78
CA PRO A 126 -2.10 -10.09 5.07
C PRO A 126 -1.37 -11.29 5.69
N GLU A 127 -0.13 -11.07 6.14
CA GLU A 127 0.75 -12.12 6.66
C GLU A 127 0.31 -12.68 8.02
N MET A 128 -0.56 -11.99 8.74
CA MET A 128 -1.02 -12.39 10.08
C MET A 128 -2.38 -13.11 10.09
N HIS A 129 -3.01 -13.29 8.92
CA HIS A 129 -4.30 -13.99 8.82
C HIS A 129 -4.23 -15.49 9.11
N HIS A 130 -3.06 -16.09 9.24
CA HIS A 130 -2.93 -17.52 9.54
C HIS A 130 -3.21 -17.87 11.01
N GLN A 131 -3.50 -16.89 11.87
CA GLN A 131 -3.68 -17.10 13.32
C GLN A 131 -5.05 -16.70 13.88
N LEU A 132 -5.96 -16.12 13.09
CA LEU A 132 -7.29 -15.72 13.56
C LEU A 132 -8.36 -16.64 12.98
N SER A 133 -8.57 -17.77 13.66
CA SER A 133 -9.78 -18.58 13.55
C SER A 133 -10.93 -17.78 14.15
N ASP A 134 -11.85 -17.27 13.32
CA ASP A 134 -13.27 -17.18 13.67
C ASP A 134 -14.12 -16.86 12.44
N ALA A 135 -15.35 -17.35 12.43
CA ALA A 135 -16.27 -17.38 11.30
C ALA A 135 -16.58 -16.00 10.67
N ASP A 136 -16.28 -14.89 11.33
CA ASP A 136 -16.36 -13.54 10.76
C ASP A 136 -15.29 -13.30 9.66
N ALA A 137 -14.19 -14.07 9.69
CA ALA A 137 -13.20 -14.11 8.63
C ALA A 137 -13.74 -14.73 7.33
N GLN A 138 -14.84 -15.51 7.36
CA GLN A 138 -15.41 -16.11 6.16
C GLN A 138 -16.16 -15.12 5.26
N ASN A 139 -16.64 -13.99 5.79
CA ASN A 139 -17.11 -12.89 4.95
C ASN A 139 -15.95 -12.01 4.44
N ALA A 140 -14.81 -11.97 5.15
CA ALA A 140 -13.55 -11.44 4.62
C ALA A 140 -12.92 -12.36 3.55
N LEU A 141 -13.23 -13.66 3.57
CA LEU A 141 -12.77 -14.67 2.60
C LEU A 141 -13.44 -14.55 1.21
N ARG A 142 -14.35 -13.59 0.99
CA ARG A 142 -14.77 -13.19 -0.36
C ARG A 142 -13.83 -12.15 -1.00
N ILE A 143 -12.68 -11.89 -0.39
CA ILE A 143 -11.44 -11.47 -1.07
C ILE A 143 -10.83 -12.71 -1.74
N ASP A 144 -11.66 -13.46 -2.46
CA ASP A 144 -11.18 -14.57 -3.25
C ASP A 144 -10.70 -13.96 -4.57
N ARG A 145 -9.38 -13.89 -4.73
CA ARG A 145 -8.75 -13.98 -6.06
C ARG A 145 -8.97 -12.83 -7.03
N ILE A 146 -9.02 -11.59 -6.57
CA ILE A 146 -8.69 -10.46 -7.46
C ILE A 146 -7.18 -10.18 -7.37
N MET A 147 -6.43 -11.14 -7.91
CA MET A 147 -5.21 -10.88 -8.66
C MET A 147 -4.02 -10.29 -7.88
N GLN A 148 -3.29 -11.13 -7.15
CA GLN A 148 -1.86 -11.42 -7.35
C GLN A 148 -1.37 -12.23 -6.14
N GLU A 149 -0.44 -13.18 -6.34
CA GLU A 149 0.55 -13.49 -5.30
C GLU A 149 1.26 -12.16 -5.01
N GLU A 150 0.69 -11.37 -4.11
CA GLU A 150 1.18 -10.03 -3.88
C GLU A 150 2.45 -10.15 -3.07
N ALA A 151 3.54 -9.76 -3.71
CA ALA A 151 4.83 -9.67 -3.07
C ALA A 151 4.71 -9.06 -1.67
N GLY A 152 5.24 -9.76 -0.67
CA GLY A 152 5.41 -9.24 0.69
C GLY A 152 6.36 -8.05 0.76
N CYS A 153 7.01 -7.67 -0.35
CA CYS A 153 8.00 -6.61 -0.42
C CYS A 153 7.72 -5.59 -1.56
N PRO A 154 8.21 -4.33 -1.42
CA PRO A 154 8.13 -3.31 -2.46
C PRO A 154 8.68 -3.75 -3.82
N LEU A 155 9.80 -4.48 -3.85
CA LEU A 155 10.43 -4.90 -5.10
C LEU A 155 9.56 -5.89 -5.89
N GLY A 156 9.00 -6.89 -5.22
CA GLY A 156 8.12 -7.83 -5.89
C GLY A 156 6.84 -7.15 -6.37
N ALA A 157 6.31 -6.17 -5.63
CA ALA A 157 5.15 -5.39 -6.03
C ALA A 157 5.45 -4.54 -7.28
N LEU A 158 6.66 -3.99 -7.39
CA LEU A 158 7.13 -3.29 -8.59
C LEU A 158 7.40 -4.23 -9.77
N ASN A 159 7.80 -5.48 -9.52
CA ASN A 159 8.04 -6.49 -10.56
C ASN A 159 6.72 -7.04 -11.13
N SER A 160 5.65 -7.09 -10.33
CA SER A 160 4.32 -7.54 -10.75
C SER A 160 3.46 -6.45 -11.40
N MET A 161 4.02 -5.24 -11.55
CA MET A 161 3.34 -4.12 -12.22
C MET A 161 3.06 -4.45 -13.69
N PRO A 162 1.85 -4.19 -14.21
CA PRO A 162 1.53 -4.43 -15.62
C PRO A 162 2.40 -3.54 -16.51
N GLU A 163 2.62 -3.91 -17.78
CA GLU A 163 3.49 -3.17 -18.71
C GLU A 163 3.01 -1.73 -19.00
N ASN A 164 1.71 -1.45 -18.84
CA ASN A 164 1.16 -0.13 -19.02
C ASN A 164 -0.12 0.10 -18.20
N GLN A 165 -0.55 1.36 -18.12
CA GLN A 165 -1.73 1.79 -17.35
C GLN A 165 -3.08 1.48 -18.00
N THR A 166 -3.11 1.12 -19.28
CA THR A 166 -4.32 1.06 -20.11
C THR A 166 -4.44 -0.23 -20.94
N GLY A 167 -3.71 -1.27 -20.55
CA GLY A 167 -3.59 -2.50 -21.32
C GLY A 167 -4.84 -3.35 -21.20
N GLN A 168 -5.35 -3.82 -22.33
CA GLN A 168 -6.45 -4.81 -22.39
C GLN A 168 -6.00 -6.22 -21.96
N PHE A 169 -4.70 -6.51 -22.06
CA PHE A 169 -4.15 -7.80 -21.64
C PHE A 169 -4.14 -7.90 -20.11
N GLY A 170 -5.21 -8.46 -19.55
CA GLY A 170 -5.26 -8.93 -18.16
C GLY A 170 -6.18 -8.15 -17.19
N LEU A 171 -7.28 -7.55 -17.66
CA LEU A 171 -8.62 -7.45 -17.01
C LEU A 171 -9.36 -6.12 -17.28
N PRO A 172 -10.68 -6.13 -17.52
CA PRO A 172 -11.55 -4.93 -17.61
C PRO A 172 -11.56 -4.05 -16.34
N SER A 173 -11.23 -4.62 -15.17
CA SER A 173 -11.16 -3.92 -13.88
C SER A 173 -9.98 -2.96 -13.73
N ARG A 174 -9.06 -2.96 -14.70
CA ARG A 174 -7.85 -2.10 -14.72
C ARG A 174 -8.01 -0.81 -15.52
N ILE A 175 -9.15 -0.59 -16.20
CA ILE A 175 -9.42 0.71 -16.84
C ILE A 175 -9.73 1.73 -15.73
N CYS A 176 -8.69 2.37 -15.23
CA CYS A 176 -8.79 3.40 -14.20
C CYS A 176 -8.61 4.79 -14.83
N ILE A 177 -9.68 5.57 -14.84
CA ILE A 177 -9.59 7.00 -15.18
C ILE A 177 -9.19 7.74 -13.90
N TYR A 178 -7.90 8.02 -13.77
CA TYR A 178 -7.39 8.80 -12.66
C TYR A 178 -7.50 10.30 -12.94
N PRO A 179 -7.85 11.13 -11.93
CA PRO A 179 -7.73 12.58 -12.05
C PRO A 179 -6.31 12.97 -12.43
N LYS A 180 -6.15 14.04 -13.23
CA LYS A 180 -4.83 14.56 -13.60
C LYS A 180 -4.03 14.88 -12.33
N GLY A 181 -2.82 14.33 -12.23
CA GLY A 181 -1.92 14.52 -11.09
C GLY A 181 -2.02 13.42 -10.01
N PHE A 182 -3.09 12.62 -10.03
CA PHE A 182 -3.27 11.54 -9.07
C PHE A 182 -2.18 10.48 -9.21
N LYS A 183 -1.56 10.15 -8.08
CA LYS A 183 -0.52 9.13 -8.01
C LYS A 183 -1.09 7.84 -7.43
N TRP A 184 -1.51 6.94 -8.31
CA TRP A 184 -2.00 5.61 -7.92
C TRP A 184 -0.90 4.66 -7.43
N PHE A 185 0.37 5.02 -7.55
CA PHE A 185 1.48 4.40 -6.82
C PHE A 185 2.60 5.42 -6.64
N ASP A 186 3.38 5.32 -5.56
CA ASP A 186 4.59 6.10 -5.34
C ASP A 186 5.49 5.44 -4.30
N GLY A 187 6.77 5.76 -4.30
CA GLY A 187 7.72 5.27 -3.29
C GLY A 187 8.88 6.22 -3.11
N ALA A 188 9.47 6.19 -1.93
CA ALA A 188 10.64 7.01 -1.59
C ALA A 188 11.37 6.45 -0.37
N PRO A 189 12.69 6.68 -0.26
CA PRO A 189 13.40 6.55 1.00
C PRO A 189 12.81 7.50 2.04
N VAL A 190 12.75 7.04 3.30
CA VAL A 190 12.36 7.90 4.42
C VAL A 190 13.57 8.74 4.79
N ARG A 191 13.46 10.06 4.62
CA ARG A 191 14.52 11.00 5.00
C ARG A 191 14.60 11.08 6.53
N ARG A 192 15.80 10.90 7.05
CA ARG A 192 16.13 11.11 8.47
C ARG A 192 16.43 12.57 8.73
#